data_AF-A0A1X1ARA3-F1
#
_entry.id   AF-A0A1X1ARA3-F1
#
_cell.length_a   1.000
_cell.length_b   1.000
_cell.length_c   1.000
_cell.angle_alpha   90.00
_cell.angle_beta   90.00
_cell.angle_gamma   90.00
#
_symmetry.space_group_name_H-M   'P 1'
#
loop_
_entity.id
_entity.type
_entity.pdbx_description
1 polymer ?
#
loop_
_entity_poly.entity_id
_entity_poly.type
_entity_poly.pdbx_seq_one_letter_code
_entity_poly.pdbx_strand_id
1 'polypeptide(L)'
;MGPRTSAGLSILTATTFARAAHLRTVCRSDARRETRNGYSANPNGRNLVNESEILVDAFARIHDVVHATVDELPPPALTYRIDSDANTIGWLIWHLTRVQDDHIAGVADSEQVWTAAGWAERFKLPFDASDIGYGHSSADVAAVAADRELLLGYHDATYERTLDYLRSLSGADLDAVVDENWTPAVTLGVRLISVISDDLQHAGQAAYVAGVYGRSQN
;
A
#
# COMPACT_ATOMS: atom_id res chain seq x y z
N MET A 1 32.48 -5.86 -14.74
CA MET A 1 31.82 -6.09 -13.45
C MET A 1 32.01 -4.84 -12.61
N GLY A 2 31.07 -3.90 -12.70
CA GLY A 2 31.04 -2.70 -11.86
C GLY A 2 30.09 -2.91 -10.68
N PRO A 3 30.35 -2.30 -9.51
CA PRO A 3 29.51 -2.49 -8.34
C PRO A 3 28.17 -1.77 -8.55
N ARG A 4 27.07 -2.46 -8.25
CA ARG A 4 25.72 -1.88 -8.24
C ARG A 4 25.62 -0.92 -7.05
N THR A 5 25.40 0.35 -7.34
CA THR A 5 25.05 1.36 -6.33
C THR A 5 23.59 1.18 -5.93
N SER A 6 23.36 0.59 -4.76
CA SER A 6 22.08 0.64 -4.06
C SER A 6 21.85 2.07 -3.60
N ALA A 7 20.85 2.75 -4.18
CA ALA A 7 20.40 4.04 -3.69
C ALA A 7 19.86 3.85 -2.26
N GLY A 8 20.44 4.57 -1.29
CA GLY A 8 19.98 4.54 0.09
C GLY A 8 18.55 5.05 0.17
N LEU A 9 17.64 4.17 0.59
CA LEU A 9 16.31 4.55 1.06
C LEU A 9 16.48 5.59 2.18
N SER A 10 15.56 6.54 2.27
CA SER A 10 15.51 7.54 3.34
C SER A 10 14.13 7.52 3.99
N ILE A 11 13.93 6.70 5.02
CA ILE A 11 12.79 6.78 5.94
C ILE A 11 13.25 7.58 7.17
N LEU A 12 12.89 8.88 7.21
CA LEU A 12 12.99 9.70 8.43
C LEU A 12 11.62 9.77 9.12
N THR A 13 11.64 9.40 10.40
CA THR A 13 10.63 9.39 11.46
C THR A 13 9.85 10.70 11.69
N ALA A 14 8.63 10.64 12.25
CA ALA A 14 8.34 10.99 13.67
C ALA A 14 6.84 11.20 14.02
N THR A 15 6.51 10.67 15.19
CA THR A 15 5.39 10.94 16.10
C THR A 15 4.88 12.39 16.13
N THR A 16 3.57 12.62 16.00
CA THR A 16 2.82 13.70 16.69
C THR A 16 1.31 13.37 16.73
N PHE A 17 0.73 13.32 17.94
CA PHE A 17 -0.73 13.27 18.18
C PHE A 17 -1.36 14.64 17.91
N ALA A 18 -2.44 14.69 17.13
CA ALA A 18 -3.25 15.90 16.95
C ALA A 18 -4.66 15.72 17.55
N ARG A 19 -5.06 16.69 18.40
CA ARG A 19 -6.44 16.85 18.88
C ARG A 19 -7.34 17.36 17.75
N ALA A 20 -8.46 16.70 17.54
CA ALA A 20 -9.46 17.05 16.53
C ALA A 20 -10.30 18.28 16.92
N ALA A 21 -10.47 19.21 15.96
CA ALA A 21 -11.52 20.23 15.95
C ALA A 21 -12.57 19.88 14.89
N HIS A 22 -13.84 20.16 15.21
CA HIS A 22 -15.04 19.83 14.45
C HIS A 22 -15.04 20.31 12.99
N LEU A 23 -15.00 19.37 12.02
CA LEU A 23 -15.53 19.56 10.68
C LEU A 23 -16.23 18.27 10.20
N ARG A 24 -17.41 18.43 9.60
CA ARG A 24 -18.34 17.37 9.22
C ARG A 24 -17.85 16.60 7.98
N THR A 25 -16.98 15.63 8.20
CA THR A 25 -16.97 14.39 7.41
C THR A 25 -17.31 13.29 8.41
N VAL A 26 -18.56 12.82 8.41
CA VAL A 26 -18.90 11.67 9.24
C VAL A 26 -18.10 10.51 8.66
N CYS A 27 -17.08 10.06 9.38
CA CYS A 27 -16.48 8.75 9.19
C CYS A 27 -17.63 7.74 9.27
N ARG A 28 -18.19 7.36 8.11
CA ARG A 28 -19.03 6.17 8.00
C ARG A 28 -18.07 4.99 7.87
N SER A 29 -17.28 4.74 8.91
CA SER A 29 -16.86 3.37 9.14
C SER A 29 -18.13 2.64 9.57
N ASP A 30 -18.72 1.88 8.67
CA ASP A 30 -19.66 0.85 9.07
C ASP A 30 -18.86 -0.16 9.90
N ALA A 31 -18.81 0.05 11.22
CA ALA A 31 -18.38 -0.94 12.20
C ALA A 31 -19.19 -2.27 12.09
N ARG A 32 -20.18 -2.33 11.19
CA ARG A 32 -20.95 -3.53 10.84
C ARG A 32 -20.24 -4.47 9.87
N ARG A 33 -19.07 -4.12 9.31
CA ARG A 33 -18.28 -5.05 8.46
C ARG A 33 -17.22 -5.85 9.23
N GLU A 34 -17.13 -5.73 10.56
CA GLU A 34 -16.22 -6.56 11.38
C GLU A 34 -16.64 -8.05 11.49
N THR A 35 -17.76 -8.47 10.90
CA THR A 35 -18.30 -9.83 11.08
C THR A 35 -18.30 -10.72 9.84
N ARG A 36 -17.65 -10.33 8.74
CA ARG A 36 -17.67 -11.13 7.49
C ARG A 36 -16.36 -11.71 6.99
N ASN A 37 -15.21 -11.36 7.57
CA ASN A 37 -13.95 -12.04 7.27
C ASN A 37 -13.61 -13.04 8.39
N GLY A 38 -14.07 -14.28 8.21
CA GLY A 38 -13.32 -15.50 8.48
C GLY A 38 -12.43 -15.59 9.72
N TYR A 39 -12.84 -15.07 10.88
CA TYR A 39 -12.19 -15.43 12.14
C TYR A 39 -12.56 -16.90 12.43
N SER A 40 -11.69 -17.83 12.04
CA SER A 40 -11.82 -19.23 12.41
C SER A 40 -11.78 -19.32 13.93
N ALA A 41 -12.94 -19.41 14.56
CA ALA A 41 -13.05 -19.56 16.00
C ALA A 41 -12.29 -20.83 16.43
N ASN A 42 -11.20 -20.64 17.17
CA ASN A 42 -10.51 -21.72 17.84
C ASN A 42 -11.49 -22.37 18.85
N PRO A 43 -11.70 -23.69 18.83
CA PRO A 43 -12.63 -24.38 19.73
C PRO A 43 -12.30 -24.24 21.23
N ASN A 44 -11.15 -23.66 21.59
CA ASN A 44 -10.71 -23.44 22.97
C ASN A 44 -10.94 -22.01 23.51
N GLY A 45 -11.67 -21.13 22.81
CA GLY A 45 -12.14 -19.85 23.36
C GLY A 45 -11.05 -18.81 23.67
N ARG A 46 -9.84 -18.98 23.13
CA ARG A 46 -8.82 -17.92 23.09
C ARG A 46 -8.60 -17.49 21.65
N ASN A 47 -8.94 -16.24 21.34
CA ASN A 47 -8.44 -15.52 20.17
C ASN A 47 -6.96 -15.21 20.40
N LEU A 48 -6.10 -16.23 20.26
CA LEU A 48 -4.67 -16.01 20.20
C LEU A 48 -4.37 -15.53 18.79
N VAL A 49 -4.23 -14.21 18.64
CA VAL A 49 -3.69 -13.61 17.42
C VAL A 49 -2.17 -13.67 17.56
N ASN A 50 -1.49 -14.40 16.68
CA ASN A 50 -0.03 -14.34 16.61
C ASN A 50 0.44 -13.15 15.75
N GLU A 51 1.72 -12.81 15.80
CA GLU A 51 2.27 -11.62 15.15
C GLU A 51 2.03 -11.61 13.62
N SER A 52 2.13 -12.78 12.97
CA SER A 52 1.83 -12.92 11.54
C SER A 52 0.35 -12.67 11.25
N GLU A 53 -0.57 -13.15 12.09
CA GLU A 53 -2.00 -12.89 11.94
C GLU A 53 -2.35 -11.41 12.10
N ILE A 54 -1.64 -10.66 12.97
CA ILE A 54 -1.79 -9.19 13.07
C ILE A 54 -1.36 -8.52 11.77
N LEU A 55 -0.23 -8.94 11.18
CA LEU A 55 0.28 -8.38 9.92
C LEU A 55 -0.67 -8.69 8.76
N VAL A 56 -1.18 -9.93 8.68
CA VAL A 56 -2.20 -10.33 7.69
C VAL A 56 -3.45 -9.47 7.80
N ASP A 57 -3.95 -9.21 9.03
CA ASP A 57 -5.10 -8.32 9.23
C ASP A 57 -4.80 -6.88 8.80
N ALA A 58 -3.59 -6.38 9.06
CA ALA A 58 -3.20 -5.03 8.64
C ALA A 58 -3.23 -4.86 7.11
N PHE A 59 -2.66 -5.80 6.36
CA PHE A 59 -2.71 -5.77 4.89
C PHE A 59 -4.12 -6.02 4.35
N ALA A 60 -4.96 -6.83 5.02
CA ALA A 60 -6.36 -6.98 4.64
C ALA A 60 -7.14 -5.67 4.76
N ARG A 61 -6.85 -4.84 5.77
CA ARG A 61 -7.45 -3.52 5.92
C ARG A 61 -6.99 -2.54 4.85
N ILE A 62 -5.72 -2.58 4.45
CA ILE A 62 -5.21 -1.79 3.33
C ILE A 62 -5.99 -2.14 2.06
N HIS A 63 -6.10 -3.44 1.76
CA HIS A 63 -6.87 -3.96 0.63
C HIS A 63 -8.32 -3.48 0.62
N ASP A 64 -9.01 -3.60 1.75
CA ASP A 64 -10.39 -3.11 1.92
C ASP A 64 -10.51 -1.60 1.67
N VAL A 65 -9.56 -0.78 2.16
CA VAL A 65 -9.57 0.68 1.97
C VAL A 65 -9.32 1.04 0.50
N VAL A 66 -8.39 0.36 -0.18
CA VAL A 66 -8.12 0.58 -1.60
C VAL A 66 -9.35 0.27 -2.43
N HIS A 67 -9.97 -0.90 -2.26
CA HIS A 67 -11.20 -1.27 -2.96
C HIS A 67 -12.33 -0.30 -2.68
N ALA A 68 -12.62 0.00 -1.42
CA ALA A 68 -13.66 0.95 -1.04
C ALA A 68 -13.44 2.36 -1.62
N THR A 69 -12.18 2.74 -1.86
CA THR A 69 -11.83 4.04 -2.46
C THR A 69 -12.08 4.06 -3.96
N VAL A 70 -11.81 2.97 -4.69
CA VAL A 70 -11.71 2.99 -6.16
C VAL A 70 -12.91 2.33 -6.87
N ASP A 71 -13.57 1.35 -6.23
CA ASP A 71 -14.59 0.47 -6.85
C ASP A 71 -15.77 1.21 -7.50
N GLU A 72 -16.10 2.41 -7.05
CA GLU A 72 -17.22 3.19 -7.55
C GLU A 72 -16.81 4.51 -8.22
N LEU A 73 -15.50 4.80 -8.33
CA LEU A 73 -15.01 6.05 -8.90
C LEU A 73 -15.10 6.10 -10.44
N PRO A 74 -15.80 7.07 -11.04
CA PRO A 74 -15.82 7.20 -12.49
C PRO A 74 -14.41 7.50 -13.03
N PRO A 75 -14.08 7.14 -14.28
CA PRO A 75 -12.72 7.31 -14.82
C PRO A 75 -12.09 8.71 -14.63
N PRO A 76 -12.83 9.83 -14.78
CA PRO A 76 -12.26 11.17 -14.55
C PRO A 76 -11.80 11.42 -13.10
N ALA A 77 -12.35 10.68 -12.13
CA ALA A 77 -11.93 10.79 -10.73
C ALA A 77 -10.52 10.23 -10.51
N LEU A 78 -10.13 9.18 -11.25
CA LEU A 78 -8.82 8.53 -11.09
C LEU A 78 -7.67 9.49 -11.40
N THR A 79 -7.89 10.43 -12.33
CA THR A 79 -6.93 11.47 -12.72
C THR A 79 -7.20 12.82 -12.07
N TYR A 80 -8.21 12.93 -11.21
CA TYR A 80 -8.51 14.19 -10.51
C TYR A 80 -7.38 14.57 -9.54
N ARG A 81 -7.15 15.87 -9.41
CA ARG A 81 -6.22 16.45 -8.45
C ARG A 81 -6.88 17.61 -7.72
N ILE A 82 -6.57 17.74 -6.43
CA ILE A 82 -7.06 18.84 -5.59
C ILE A 82 -6.44 20.18 -6.04
N ASP A 83 -5.18 20.14 -6.47
CA ASP A 83 -4.46 21.26 -7.08
C ASP A 83 -3.49 20.74 -8.17
N SER A 84 -2.72 21.63 -8.81
CA SER A 84 -1.84 21.26 -9.93
C SER A 84 -0.72 20.28 -9.55
N ASP A 85 -0.29 20.27 -8.29
CA ASP A 85 0.87 19.49 -7.83
C ASP A 85 0.48 18.30 -6.95
N ALA A 86 -0.81 18.19 -6.58
CA ALA A 86 -1.33 17.05 -5.86
C ALA A 86 -1.26 15.74 -6.65
N ASN A 87 -1.04 14.63 -5.93
CA ASN A 87 -1.07 13.30 -6.52
C ASN A 87 -2.47 12.94 -7.02
N THR A 88 -2.54 12.22 -8.15
CA THR A 88 -3.80 11.64 -8.64
C THR A 88 -4.15 10.39 -7.82
N ILE A 89 -5.44 10.02 -7.78
CA ILE A 89 -5.88 8.77 -7.14
C ILE A 89 -5.20 7.57 -7.82
N GLY A 90 -5.14 7.55 -9.16
CA GLY A 90 -4.49 6.48 -9.91
C GLY A 90 -3.01 6.34 -9.57
N TRP A 91 -2.27 7.45 -9.44
CA TRP A 91 -0.87 7.40 -9.02
C TRP A 91 -0.73 6.90 -7.58
N LEU A 92 -1.58 7.35 -6.64
CA LEU A 92 -1.51 6.93 -5.24
C LEU A 92 -1.70 5.41 -5.09
N ILE A 93 -2.70 4.84 -5.78
CA ILE A 93 -2.98 3.40 -5.74
C ILE A 93 -1.88 2.59 -6.44
N TRP A 94 -1.36 3.07 -7.56
CA TRP A 94 -0.23 2.44 -8.23
C TRP A 94 1.02 2.48 -7.35
N HIS A 95 1.35 3.65 -6.78
CA HIS A 95 2.54 3.89 -5.96
C HIS A 95 2.57 2.98 -4.72
N LEU A 96 1.49 2.99 -3.92
CA LEU A 96 1.43 2.13 -2.73
C LEU A 96 1.58 0.65 -3.10
N THR A 97 0.92 0.22 -4.19
CA THR A 97 1.03 -1.17 -4.65
C THR A 97 2.43 -1.51 -5.12
N ARG A 98 3.12 -0.59 -5.82
CA ARG A 98 4.52 -0.76 -6.23
C ARG A 98 5.46 -0.85 -5.02
N VAL A 99 5.27 0.00 -4.01
CA VAL A 99 6.06 -0.02 -2.76
C VAL A 99 5.87 -1.36 -2.05
N GLN A 100 4.62 -1.79 -1.85
CA GLN A 100 4.29 -3.08 -1.25
C GLN A 100 4.93 -4.24 -2.02
N ASP A 101 4.75 -4.31 -3.33
CA ASP A 101 5.30 -5.37 -4.17
C ASP A 101 6.83 -5.42 -4.13
N ASP A 102 7.50 -4.28 -4.35
CA ASP A 102 8.96 -4.17 -4.31
C ASP A 102 9.55 -4.62 -2.98
N HIS A 103 9.01 -4.12 -1.87
CA HIS A 103 9.57 -4.38 -0.55
C HIS A 103 9.27 -5.80 -0.07
N ILE A 104 8.08 -6.33 -0.35
CA ILE A 104 7.70 -7.70 0.00
C ILE A 104 8.50 -8.70 -0.83
N ALA A 105 8.62 -8.49 -2.15
CA ALA A 105 9.44 -9.34 -3.01
C ALA A 105 10.91 -9.36 -2.55
N GLY A 106 11.44 -8.21 -2.14
CA GLY A 106 12.80 -8.09 -1.60
C GLY A 106 13.04 -8.93 -0.35
N VAL A 107 12.13 -8.91 0.64
CA VAL A 107 12.29 -9.71 1.87
C VAL A 107 11.88 -11.18 1.70
N ALA A 108 11.08 -11.49 0.68
CA ALA A 108 10.70 -12.85 0.32
C ALA A 108 11.69 -13.54 -0.63
N ASP A 109 12.76 -12.84 -1.06
CA ASP A 109 13.71 -13.28 -2.07
C ASP A 109 13.03 -13.82 -3.34
N SER A 110 12.07 -13.05 -3.86
CA SER A 110 11.32 -13.40 -5.07
C SER A 110 11.28 -12.28 -6.10
N GLU A 111 10.84 -12.61 -7.31
CA GLU A 111 10.49 -11.59 -8.29
C GLU A 111 9.25 -10.80 -7.85
N GLN A 112 9.19 -9.53 -8.27
CA GLN A 112 8.04 -8.66 -8.08
C GLN A 112 6.88 -9.15 -8.95
N VAL A 113 5.65 -9.10 -8.40
CA VAL A 113 4.42 -9.40 -9.15
C VAL A 113 4.34 -8.52 -10.39
N TRP A 114 4.77 -7.26 -10.28
CA TRP A 114 4.84 -6.27 -11.35
C TRP A 114 5.44 -6.82 -12.65
N THR A 115 6.61 -7.48 -12.56
CA THR A 115 7.33 -8.02 -13.71
C THR A 115 6.95 -9.48 -13.97
N ALA A 116 6.85 -10.30 -12.91
CA ALA A 116 6.62 -11.74 -13.05
C ALA A 116 5.23 -12.08 -13.64
N ALA A 117 4.21 -11.26 -13.33
CA ALA A 117 2.84 -11.46 -13.82
C ALA A 117 2.49 -10.54 -15.02
N GLY A 118 3.47 -9.81 -15.56
CA GLY A 118 3.31 -8.98 -16.75
C GLY A 118 2.47 -7.72 -16.55
N TRP A 119 2.42 -7.18 -15.33
CA TRP A 119 1.67 -5.95 -15.05
C TRP A 119 2.38 -4.72 -15.63
N ALA A 120 3.72 -4.69 -15.63
CA ALA A 120 4.50 -3.63 -16.27
C ALA A 120 4.08 -3.41 -17.74
N GLU A 121 3.93 -4.49 -18.51
CA GLU A 121 3.54 -4.47 -19.92
C GLU A 121 2.05 -4.15 -20.13
N ARG A 122 1.19 -4.38 -19.13
CA ARG A 122 -0.22 -4.00 -19.19
C ARG A 122 -0.41 -2.51 -18.89
N PHE A 123 0.30 -2.01 -17.88
CA PHE A 123 0.32 -0.61 -17.49
C PHE A 123 1.00 0.29 -18.52
N LYS A 124 2.08 -0.19 -19.16
CA LYS A 124 2.81 0.54 -20.24
C LYS A 124 3.21 1.97 -19.84
N LEU A 125 3.57 2.16 -18.58
CA LEU A 125 4.02 3.45 -18.09
C LEU A 125 5.39 3.81 -18.69
N PRO A 126 5.67 5.10 -18.92
CA PRO A 126 6.92 5.56 -19.50
C PRO A 126 8.08 5.61 -18.48
N PHE A 127 8.14 4.63 -17.58
CA PHE A 127 9.13 4.54 -16.51
C PHE A 127 9.91 3.23 -16.60
N ASP A 128 11.06 3.17 -15.93
CA ASP A 128 11.77 1.91 -15.77
C ASP A 128 10.91 0.89 -15.02
N ALA A 129 11.05 -0.40 -15.34
CA ALA A 129 10.26 -1.45 -14.69
C ALA A 129 10.51 -1.55 -13.17
N SER A 130 11.66 -1.06 -12.69
CA SER A 130 11.98 -0.97 -11.26
C SER A 130 11.43 0.28 -10.58
N ASP A 131 10.83 1.22 -11.32
CA ASP A 131 10.30 2.43 -10.74
C ASP A 131 9.12 2.12 -9.82
N ILE A 132 9.09 2.81 -8.67
CA ILE A 132 8.04 2.70 -7.67
C ILE A 132 7.35 4.04 -7.42
N GLY A 133 7.76 5.15 -8.05
CA GLY A 133 7.16 6.48 -7.88
C GLY A 133 7.99 7.46 -7.05
N TYR A 134 9.03 7.01 -6.35
CA TYR A 134 9.79 7.88 -5.46
C TYR A 134 10.50 9.00 -6.25
N GLY A 135 10.26 10.25 -5.86
CA GLY A 135 10.86 11.42 -6.52
C GLY A 135 10.18 11.83 -7.84
N HIS A 136 9.03 11.23 -8.17
CA HIS A 136 8.22 11.63 -9.32
C HIS A 136 7.86 13.13 -9.27
N SER A 137 8.00 13.80 -10.41
CA SER A 137 7.50 15.16 -10.60
C SER A 137 5.98 15.18 -10.82
N SER A 138 5.37 16.36 -10.78
CA SER A 138 3.94 16.53 -11.10
C SER A 138 3.58 15.98 -12.50
N ALA A 139 4.49 16.07 -13.48
CA ALA A 139 4.31 15.51 -14.81
C ALA A 139 4.36 13.97 -14.81
N ASP A 140 5.27 13.38 -14.03
CA ASP A 140 5.36 11.91 -13.89
C ASP A 140 4.12 11.34 -13.21
N VAL A 141 3.61 12.03 -12.18
CA VAL A 141 2.32 11.68 -11.56
C VAL A 141 1.19 11.72 -12.58
N ALA A 142 1.20 12.67 -13.52
CA ALA A 142 0.17 12.78 -14.56
C ALA A 142 0.27 11.69 -15.62
N ALA A 143 1.47 11.12 -15.82
CA ALA A 143 1.71 10.04 -16.77
C ALA A 143 1.19 8.68 -16.27
N VAL A 144 0.89 8.52 -14.97
CA VAL A 144 0.21 7.33 -14.44
C VAL A 144 -1.28 7.36 -14.76
N ALA A 145 -1.59 6.96 -16.00
CA ALA A 145 -2.95 6.78 -16.50
C ALA A 145 -3.28 5.28 -16.56
N ALA A 146 -4.08 4.82 -15.60
CA ALA A 146 -4.57 3.45 -15.52
C ALA A 146 -6.07 3.46 -15.24
N ASP A 147 -6.80 2.49 -15.81
CA ASP A 147 -8.19 2.27 -15.45
C ASP A 147 -8.31 1.55 -14.10
N ARG A 148 -9.54 1.50 -13.59
CA ARG A 148 -9.84 0.91 -12.29
C ARG A 148 -9.45 -0.57 -12.26
N GLU A 149 -9.83 -1.31 -13.29
CA GLU A 149 -9.64 -2.75 -13.38
C GLU A 149 -8.15 -3.11 -13.34
N LEU A 150 -7.32 -2.31 -14.00
CA LEU A 150 -5.88 -2.48 -14.02
C LEU A 150 -5.24 -2.14 -12.67
N LEU A 151 -5.68 -1.06 -12.01
CA LEU A 151 -5.22 -0.67 -10.67
C LEU A 151 -5.57 -1.73 -9.62
N LEU A 152 -6.85 -2.12 -9.54
CA LEU A 152 -7.32 -3.09 -8.55
C LEU A 152 -6.77 -4.49 -8.83
N GLY A 153 -6.70 -4.90 -10.11
CA GLY A 153 -6.15 -6.20 -10.46
C GLY A 153 -4.68 -6.35 -10.06
N TYR A 154 -3.86 -5.30 -10.22
CA TYR A 154 -2.48 -5.33 -9.74
C TYR A 154 -2.42 -5.32 -8.20
N HIS A 155 -3.23 -4.49 -7.55
CA HIS A 155 -3.31 -4.45 -6.09
C HIS A 155 -3.69 -5.81 -5.49
N ASP A 156 -4.69 -6.49 -6.07
CA ASP A 156 -5.14 -7.82 -5.67
C ASP A 156 -4.03 -8.86 -5.79
N ALA A 157 -3.33 -8.89 -6.92
CA ALA A 157 -2.23 -9.84 -7.14
C ALA A 157 -1.07 -9.62 -6.16
N THR A 158 -0.74 -8.35 -5.87
CA THR A 158 0.27 -7.99 -4.87
C THR A 158 -0.18 -8.38 -3.46
N TYR A 159 -1.44 -8.10 -3.12
CA TYR A 159 -2.04 -8.47 -1.84
C TYR A 159 -2.00 -9.98 -1.59
N GLU A 160 -2.42 -10.80 -2.57
CA GLU A 160 -2.35 -12.25 -2.47
C GLU A 160 -0.92 -12.74 -2.22
N ARG A 161 0.05 -12.22 -2.98
CA ARG A 161 1.46 -12.55 -2.82
C ARG A 161 1.99 -12.17 -1.42
N THR A 162 1.56 -11.01 -0.91
CA THR A 162 1.89 -10.56 0.44
C THR A 162 1.33 -11.48 1.50
N LEU A 163 0.05 -11.88 1.40
CA LEU A 163 -0.55 -12.80 2.37
C LEU A 163 0.15 -14.15 2.40
N ASP A 164 0.50 -14.70 1.24
CA ASP A 164 1.21 -15.98 1.15
C ASP A 164 2.57 -15.91 1.83
N TYR A 165 3.30 -14.80 1.66
CA TYR A 165 4.55 -14.58 2.38
C TYR A 165 4.33 -14.46 3.89
N LEU A 166 3.42 -13.59 4.33
CA LEU A 166 3.20 -13.35 5.77
C LEU A 166 2.76 -14.61 6.52
N ARG A 167 1.90 -15.43 5.93
CA ARG A 167 1.45 -16.70 6.52
C ARG A 167 2.56 -17.73 6.70
N SER A 168 3.69 -17.55 6.03
CA SER A 168 4.87 -18.42 6.21
C SER A 168 5.76 -17.99 7.39
N LEU A 169 5.58 -16.77 7.91
CA LEU A 169 6.41 -16.20 8.96
C LEU A 169 5.96 -16.63 10.37
N SER A 170 6.95 -16.77 11.24
CA SER A 170 6.80 -16.83 12.69
C SER A 170 7.20 -15.49 13.34
N GLY A 171 6.83 -15.30 14.61
CA GLY A 171 7.24 -14.10 15.36
C GLY A 171 8.76 -13.94 15.46
N ALA A 172 9.52 -15.04 15.49
CA ALA A 172 10.99 -15.01 15.55
C ALA A 172 11.64 -14.49 14.25
N ASP A 173 10.97 -14.66 13.10
CA ASP A 173 11.50 -14.19 11.82
C ASP A 173 11.51 -12.66 11.74
N LEU A 174 10.65 -11.99 12.52
CA LEU A 174 10.53 -10.52 12.53
C LEU A 174 11.77 -9.81 13.06
N ASP A 175 12.61 -10.50 13.84
CA ASP A 175 13.86 -9.96 14.39
C ASP A 175 15.04 -10.06 13.40
N ALA A 176 14.88 -10.77 12.27
CA ALA A 176 15.93 -10.90 11.28
C ALA A 176 16.29 -9.54 10.67
N VAL A 177 17.58 -9.22 10.60
CA VAL A 177 18.08 -7.99 9.93
C VAL A 177 17.97 -8.16 8.42
N VAL A 178 17.27 -7.24 7.76
CA VAL A 178 17.04 -7.24 6.30
C VAL A 178 17.73 -6.09 5.59
N ASP A 179 18.21 -5.08 6.32
CA ASP A 179 18.99 -3.97 5.75
C ASP A 179 19.96 -3.37 6.78
N GLU A 180 21.26 -3.58 6.54
CA GLU A 180 22.35 -3.08 7.40
C GLU A 180 22.76 -1.64 7.09
N ASN A 181 22.22 -1.01 6.04
CA ASN A 181 22.59 0.35 5.63
C ASN A 181 21.99 1.45 6.52
N TRP A 182 21.36 1.07 7.63
CA TRP A 182 20.63 1.93 8.55
C TRP A 182 21.17 1.82 9.98
N THR A 183 20.92 2.84 10.79
CA THR A 183 21.29 2.83 12.22
C THR A 183 20.11 3.29 13.09
N PRO A 184 19.48 2.38 13.87
CA PRO A 184 19.74 0.94 13.92
C PRO A 184 19.42 0.23 12.59
N ALA A 185 20.03 -0.94 12.36
CA ALA A 185 19.74 -1.76 11.19
C ALA A 185 18.26 -2.14 11.16
N VAL A 186 17.70 -2.24 9.95
CA VAL A 186 16.26 -2.53 9.77
C VAL A 186 16.04 -4.03 9.88
N THR A 187 15.14 -4.43 10.79
CA THR A 187 14.66 -5.81 10.88
C THR A 187 13.46 -6.04 9.95
N LEU A 188 13.11 -7.30 9.72
CA LEU A 188 11.93 -7.67 8.94
C LEU A 188 10.66 -7.04 9.52
N GLY A 189 10.47 -7.08 10.84
CA GLY A 189 9.33 -6.44 11.50
C GLY A 189 9.27 -4.94 11.24
N VAL A 190 10.42 -4.24 11.29
CA VAL A 190 10.51 -2.81 10.97
C VAL A 190 10.19 -2.56 9.50
N ARG A 191 10.69 -3.39 8.59
CA ARG A 191 10.38 -3.28 7.16
C ARG A 191 8.88 -3.44 6.90
N LEU A 192 8.23 -4.44 7.50
CA LEU A 192 6.81 -4.71 7.30
C LEU A 192 5.92 -3.59 7.85
N ILE A 193 6.24 -3.04 9.03
CA ILE A 193 5.46 -1.90 9.56
C ILE A 193 5.68 -0.62 8.73
N SER A 194 6.88 -0.43 8.14
CA SER A 194 7.13 0.66 7.21
C SER A 194 6.24 0.57 5.96
N VAL A 195 6.11 -0.62 5.37
CA VAL A 195 5.22 -0.84 4.21
C VAL A 195 3.76 -0.57 4.61
N ILE A 196 3.28 -1.13 5.73
CA ILE A 196 1.91 -0.90 6.22
C ILE A 196 1.64 0.60 6.42
N SER A 197 2.61 1.34 6.97
CA SER A 197 2.49 2.77 7.19
C SER A 197 2.40 3.55 5.88
N ASP A 198 3.23 3.20 4.89
CA ASP A 198 3.23 3.81 3.56
C ASP A 198 1.86 3.60 2.87
N ASP A 199 1.43 2.33 2.81
CA ASP A 199 0.19 1.94 2.15
C ASP A 199 -1.03 2.64 2.74
N LEU A 200 -1.17 2.65 4.07
CA LEU A 200 -2.31 3.30 4.74
C LEU A 200 -2.29 4.82 4.56
N GLN A 201 -1.12 5.45 4.53
CA GLN A 201 -1.01 6.89 4.26
C GLN A 201 -1.50 7.22 2.85
N HIS A 202 -1.05 6.47 1.85
CA HIS A 202 -1.43 6.72 0.45
C HIS A 202 -2.87 6.29 0.13
N ALA A 203 -3.36 5.19 0.70
CA ALA A 203 -4.76 4.82 0.61
C ALA A 203 -5.67 5.88 1.26
N GLY A 204 -5.27 6.43 2.41
CA GLY A 204 -5.97 7.54 3.06
C GLY A 204 -5.97 8.83 2.24
N GLN A 205 -4.85 9.17 1.59
CA GLN A 205 -4.78 10.29 0.65
C GLN A 205 -5.72 10.08 -0.55
N ALA A 206 -5.73 8.88 -1.13
CA ALA A 206 -6.61 8.55 -2.24
C ALA A 206 -8.09 8.69 -1.85
N ALA A 207 -8.46 8.16 -0.68
CA ALA A 207 -9.82 8.28 -0.13
C ALA A 207 -10.21 9.75 0.12
N TYR A 208 -9.28 10.58 0.60
CA TYR A 208 -9.51 12.00 0.79
C TYR A 208 -9.78 12.72 -0.54
N VAL A 209 -8.92 12.50 -1.55
CA VAL A 209 -9.06 13.09 -2.89
C VAL A 209 -10.38 12.64 -3.54
N ALA A 210 -10.73 11.36 -3.43
CA ALA A 210 -12.02 10.81 -3.89
C ALA A 210 -13.21 11.54 -3.27
N GLY A 211 -13.17 11.76 -1.95
CA GLY A 211 -14.20 12.51 -1.24
C GLY A 211 -14.30 13.98 -1.67
N VAL A 212 -13.17 14.63 -1.98
CA VAL A 212 -13.17 15.99 -2.55
C VAL A 212 -13.82 16.01 -3.93
N TYR A 213 -13.39 15.10 -4.82
CA TYR A 213 -13.95 14.98 -6.17
C TYR A 213 -15.47 14.81 -6.14
N GLY A 214 -15.99 13.89 -5.32
CA GLY A 214 -17.43 13.65 -5.21
C GLY A 214 -18.24 14.87 -4.76
N ARG A 215 -17.65 15.75 -3.92
CA ARG A 215 -18.30 17.01 -3.53
C ARG A 215 -18.19 18.10 -4.58
N SER A 216 -17.15 18.08 -5.42
CA SER A 216 -16.98 19.08 -6.49
C SER A 216 -17.85 18.81 -7.72
N GLN A 217 -18.48 17.62 -7.81
CA GLN A 217 -19.43 17.30 -8.87
C GLN A 217 -20.88 17.73 -8.55
N ASN A 218 -21.14 18.19 -7.32
CA ASN A 218 -22.45 18.65 -6.85
C ASN A 218 -22.58 20.18 -6.93
#